data_AF-A0A9Q0C8C5-F1
#
_entry.id   AF-A0A9Q0C8C5-F1
#
_cell.length_a   1.000
_cell.length_b   1.000
_cell.length_c   1.000
_cell.angle_alpha   90.00
_cell.angle_beta   90.00
_cell.angle_gamma   90.00
#
_symmetry.space_group_name_H-M   'P 1'
#
loop_
_entity.id
_entity.type
_entity.pdbx_description
1 polymer ?
#
loop_
_entity_poly.entity_id
_entity_poly.type
_entity_poly.pdbx_seq_one_letter_code
_entity_poly.pdbx_strand_id
1 'polypeptide(L)'
;MTTLAPPLLRPPPHLPPTTHNLHSSSKDTTLVPLSSCDEPHRLHLPSLIKSCARHRHVSLGRQLHALSVKLGCLVSDPFVQSSLISFYASCSLHALALQLFDELPEPNIVSYTSAIDACVNSEQPELAFSLFHQMLISGISSDSFSLVALLSACADNGALNLGCGAHALALKIGLELSPFLVTALISMYSKCSSLDSAMLLFQQTPEEIKSLQVWNAVINALALHGHGSDALKLFEDMISGGFHQPNSVTFLGLLSGCTQSGLVQEGKHYFNIMTTKFGIEPTIKHYGCMVDLLGMAGLLNEAFDLLTHMPIQPNYVVCMSLLRSCSAHGDVSMAERVMDRIMYGEIEYPMGEVGHFAIMSGMYRKAGVFDRFARTRYLVERKQKGKSQIEIGGNMHEFSVGFHGLHSSERNKIIEMLDVLDVKLGKQKEEANGEHHSEKVAVSFGLIKSNSGMPIRVFNYLRVCKDCHDWMKFVSKSYDREIILRDCNRIHRFVGGMCSCRDYW
;
A
#
# COMPACT_ATOMS: atom_id res chain seq x y z
N MET A 1 -43.83 25.17 -26.67
CA MET A 1 -43.00 26.37 -26.91
C MET A 1 -42.62 26.87 -25.53
N THR A 2 -41.41 26.75 -25.01
CA THR A 2 -40.07 26.94 -25.58
C THR A 2 -39.06 26.07 -24.81
N THR A 3 -38.25 25.33 -25.56
CA THR A 3 -37.13 24.49 -25.11
C THR A 3 -35.89 25.38 -24.89
N LEU A 4 -35.32 25.37 -23.67
CA LEU A 4 -34.02 25.99 -23.37
C LEU A 4 -32.91 24.96 -23.57
N ALA A 5 -32.04 25.22 -24.56
CA ALA A 5 -30.84 24.44 -24.84
C ALA A 5 -29.68 24.86 -23.91
N PRO A 6 -28.77 23.94 -23.54
CA PRO A 6 -27.57 24.26 -22.75
C PRO A 6 -26.46 24.91 -23.62
N PRO A 7 -25.51 25.66 -23.01
CA PRO A 7 -24.53 26.46 -23.75
C PRO A 7 -23.44 25.60 -24.41
N LEU A 8 -23.10 25.95 -25.65
CA LEU A 8 -22.04 25.36 -26.46
C LEU A 8 -20.65 25.71 -25.91
N LEU A 9 -19.86 24.68 -25.58
CA LEU A 9 -18.43 24.77 -25.29
C LEU A 9 -17.65 25.17 -26.55
N ARG A 10 -16.77 26.18 -26.44
CA ARG A 10 -15.81 26.55 -27.50
C ARG A 10 -14.73 25.46 -27.65
N PRO A 11 -14.29 25.15 -28.88
CA PRO A 11 -13.16 24.25 -29.10
C PRO A 11 -11.80 24.95 -28.83
N PRO A 12 -10.74 24.19 -28.51
CA PRO A 12 -9.40 24.72 -28.24
C PRO A 12 -8.68 25.19 -29.52
N PRO A 13 -7.67 26.06 -29.42
CA PRO A 13 -6.95 26.56 -30.59
C PRO A 13 -6.03 25.49 -31.20
N HIS A 14 -6.02 25.43 -32.53
CA HIS A 14 -5.18 24.56 -33.34
C HIS A 14 -3.69 24.92 -33.20
N LEU A 15 -2.84 23.92 -32.92
CA LEU A 15 -1.39 23.98 -33.08
C LEU A 15 -1.02 23.91 -34.58
N PRO A 16 -0.02 24.69 -35.05
CA PRO A 16 0.43 24.61 -36.44
C PRO A 16 1.29 23.36 -36.69
N PRO A 17 1.33 22.83 -37.92
CA PRO A 17 2.03 21.60 -38.24
C PRO A 17 3.55 21.82 -38.32
N THR A 18 4.31 20.92 -37.70
CA THR A 18 5.75 20.79 -37.88
C THR A 18 6.05 20.13 -39.22
N THR A 19 6.49 20.92 -40.21
CA THR A 19 7.10 20.39 -41.43
C THR A 19 8.56 20.06 -41.19
N HIS A 20 8.89 18.78 -41.29
CA HIS A 20 10.25 18.29 -41.52
C HIS A 20 10.86 18.97 -42.76
N ASN A 21 12.08 19.48 -42.62
CA ASN A 21 13.02 19.60 -43.74
C ASN A 21 14.37 19.08 -43.27
N LEU A 22 14.66 17.84 -43.68
CA LEU A 22 15.99 17.27 -43.77
C LEU A 22 16.68 17.90 -44.99
N HIS A 23 17.78 18.62 -44.79
CA HIS A 23 18.88 18.67 -45.76
C HIS A 23 20.20 19.09 -45.09
N SER A 24 21.08 18.09 -44.97
CA SER A 24 22.54 18.13 -45.18
C SER A 24 23.29 19.46 -45.01
N SER A 25 24.22 19.52 -44.05
CA SER A 25 25.65 19.59 -44.39
C SER A 25 26.53 19.32 -43.16
N SER A 26 27.47 18.40 -43.35
CA SER A 26 28.61 18.15 -42.48
C SER A 26 29.51 19.37 -42.41
N LYS A 27 29.79 19.88 -41.20
CA LYS A 27 31.09 20.48 -40.87
C LYS A 27 31.44 20.22 -39.43
N ASP A 28 32.60 19.58 -39.27
CA ASP A 28 33.37 19.49 -38.04
C ASP A 28 33.29 20.77 -37.23
N THR A 29 32.85 20.67 -35.98
CA THR A 29 33.11 21.69 -34.97
C THR A 29 33.70 20.98 -33.76
N THR A 30 35.02 21.04 -33.70
CA THR A 30 35.84 20.70 -32.54
C THR A 30 35.26 21.34 -31.28
N LEU A 31 34.99 20.52 -30.27
CA LEU A 31 34.66 20.95 -28.91
C LEU A 31 35.85 21.76 -28.36
N VAL A 32 35.72 23.08 -28.32
CA VAL A 32 36.58 23.95 -27.52
C VAL A 32 36.10 23.85 -26.08
N PRO A 33 36.97 23.56 -25.09
CA PRO A 33 36.56 23.60 -23.70
C PRO A 33 36.33 25.06 -23.29
N LEU A 34 35.10 25.37 -22.88
CA LEU A 34 34.76 26.60 -22.18
C LEU A 34 35.40 26.59 -20.78
N SER A 35 36.71 26.80 -20.72
CA SER A 35 37.40 27.17 -19.48
C SER A 35 37.23 28.67 -19.27
N SER A 36 36.38 29.07 -18.29
CA SER A 36 36.57 30.25 -17.39
C SER A 36 35.32 30.99 -16.88
N CYS A 37 34.10 30.40 -16.84
CA CYS A 37 32.92 31.11 -16.26
C CYS A 37 32.03 30.30 -15.28
N ASP A 38 32.47 29.14 -14.77
CA ASP A 38 31.51 28.08 -14.37
C ASP A 38 31.46 27.64 -12.88
N GLU A 39 32.08 28.31 -11.92
CA GLU A 39 32.16 27.77 -10.54
C GLU A 39 30.94 27.95 -9.62
N PRO A 40 30.25 29.12 -9.53
CA PRO A 40 29.25 29.31 -8.47
C PRO A 40 27.91 28.61 -8.74
N HIS A 41 27.50 28.43 -10.00
CA HIS A 41 26.23 27.77 -10.33
C HIS A 41 26.27 26.24 -10.16
N ARG A 42 27.45 25.63 -10.38
CA ARG A 42 27.64 24.17 -10.27
C ARG A 42 27.53 23.68 -8.82
N LEU A 43 28.08 24.43 -7.87
CA LEU A 43 28.08 24.07 -6.44
C LEU A 43 26.69 24.10 -5.79
N HIS A 44 25.76 24.92 -6.28
CA HIS A 44 24.42 25.07 -5.69
C HIS A 44 23.35 24.17 -6.33
N LEU A 45 23.62 23.62 -7.51
CA LEU A 45 22.69 22.77 -8.26
C LEU A 45 22.19 21.57 -7.45
N PRO A 46 23.03 20.75 -6.79
CA PRO A 46 22.57 19.63 -5.97
C PRO A 46 21.61 20.05 -4.86
N SER A 47 21.88 21.18 -4.19
CA SER A 47 21.05 21.71 -3.11
C SER A 47 19.69 22.21 -3.62
N LEU A 48 19.66 22.88 -4.77
CA LEU A 48 18.41 23.32 -5.41
C LEU A 48 17.56 22.14 -5.87
N ILE A 49 18.19 21.10 -6.44
CA ILE A 49 17.52 19.87 -6.86
C ILE A 49 16.94 19.13 -5.64
N LYS A 50 17.70 19.01 -4.54
CA LYS A 50 17.21 18.44 -3.27
C LYS A 50 16.06 19.23 -2.68
N SER A 51 16.07 20.57 -2.79
CA SER A 51 14.94 21.40 -2.39
C SER A 51 13.69 21.10 -3.23
N CYS A 52 13.85 20.99 -4.54
CA CYS A 52 12.76 20.59 -5.44
C CYS A 52 12.22 19.20 -5.11
N ALA A 53 13.08 18.26 -4.70
CA ALA A 53 12.69 16.92 -4.27
C ALA A 53 11.79 16.98 -3.02
N ARG A 54 12.21 17.76 -2.01
CA ARG A 54 11.45 17.94 -0.76
C ARG A 54 10.07 18.56 -0.99
N HIS A 55 9.96 19.50 -1.93
CA HIS A 55 8.71 20.19 -2.25
C HIS A 55 7.94 19.58 -3.43
N ARG A 56 8.44 18.48 -4.01
CA ARG A 56 7.86 17.80 -5.19
C ARG A 56 7.57 18.75 -6.36
N HIS A 57 8.42 19.75 -6.55
CA HIS A 57 8.20 20.80 -7.55
C HIS A 57 8.69 20.37 -8.94
N VAL A 58 7.89 19.53 -9.61
CA VAL A 58 8.28 18.79 -10.83
C VAL A 58 8.77 19.69 -11.97
N SER A 59 8.11 20.82 -12.22
CA SER A 59 8.44 21.72 -13.33
C SER A 59 9.84 22.35 -13.16
N LEU A 60 10.10 22.95 -12.01
CA LEU A 60 11.40 23.53 -11.67
C LEU A 60 12.51 22.47 -11.66
N GLY A 61 12.28 21.29 -11.07
CA GLY A 61 13.31 20.24 -11.08
C GLY A 61 13.65 19.72 -12.48
N ARG A 62 12.67 19.66 -13.40
CA ARG A 62 12.95 19.38 -14.83
C ARG A 62 13.78 20.48 -15.50
N GLN A 63 13.56 21.75 -15.16
CA GLN A 63 14.39 22.86 -15.65
C GLN A 63 15.83 22.75 -15.12
N LEU A 64 16.00 22.41 -13.83
CA LEU A 64 17.31 22.17 -13.23
C LEU A 64 18.02 20.95 -13.85
N HIS A 65 17.28 19.89 -14.20
CA HIS A 65 17.85 18.76 -14.95
C HIS A 65 18.34 19.23 -16.34
N ALA A 66 17.52 19.94 -17.11
CA ALA A 66 17.92 20.46 -18.42
C ALA A 66 19.15 21.39 -18.32
N LEU A 67 19.22 22.21 -17.27
CA LEU A 67 20.40 23.04 -16.98
C LEU A 67 21.63 22.18 -16.67
N SER A 68 21.47 21.11 -15.88
CA SER A 68 22.56 20.17 -15.54
C SER A 68 23.13 19.48 -16.78
N VAL A 69 22.28 19.14 -17.76
CA VAL A 69 22.70 18.61 -19.06
C VAL A 69 23.47 19.68 -19.85
N LYS A 70 22.92 20.91 -19.94
CA LYS A 70 23.52 22.01 -20.69
C LYS A 70 24.91 22.41 -20.15
N LEU A 71 25.10 22.35 -18.84
CA LEU A 71 26.36 22.67 -18.17
C LEU A 71 27.36 21.51 -18.12
N GLY A 72 26.98 20.32 -18.63
CA GLY A 72 27.80 19.10 -18.57
C GLY A 72 27.91 18.49 -17.17
N CYS A 73 27.22 19.05 -16.17
CA CYS A 73 27.27 18.58 -14.78
C CYS A 73 26.68 17.18 -14.60
N LEU A 74 25.74 16.77 -15.46
CA LEU A 74 25.19 15.42 -15.40
C LEU A 74 26.25 14.34 -15.66
N VAL A 75 27.31 14.64 -16.40
CA VAL A 75 28.41 13.70 -16.66
C VAL A 75 29.55 13.88 -15.65
N SER A 76 29.81 15.11 -15.23
CA SER A 76 31.00 15.45 -14.44
C SER A 76 30.80 15.45 -12.93
N ASP A 77 29.56 15.46 -12.41
CA ASP A 77 29.28 15.65 -10.97
C ASP A 77 28.35 14.54 -10.39
N PRO A 78 28.92 13.60 -9.60
CA PRO A 78 28.16 12.54 -8.94
C PRO A 78 27.08 13.04 -7.95
N PHE A 79 27.24 14.24 -7.39
CA PHE A 79 26.25 14.81 -6.47
C PHE A 79 25.04 15.35 -7.23
N VAL A 80 25.23 15.93 -8.41
CA VAL A 80 24.13 16.34 -9.30
C VAL A 80 23.36 15.11 -9.76
N GLN A 81 24.07 14.08 -10.24
CA GLN A 81 23.50 12.78 -10.63
C GLN A 81 22.63 12.19 -9.51
N SER A 82 23.20 11.99 -8.32
CA SER A 82 22.48 11.40 -7.17
C SER A 82 21.28 12.25 -6.73
N SER A 83 21.41 13.58 -6.78
CA SER A 83 20.32 14.49 -6.42
C SER A 83 19.18 14.43 -7.43
N LEU A 84 19.46 14.25 -8.72
CA LEU A 84 18.43 14.10 -9.76
C LEU A 84 17.67 12.78 -9.62
N ILE A 85 18.34 11.66 -9.33
CA ILE A 85 17.69 10.38 -9.06
C ILE A 85 16.75 10.53 -7.86
N SER A 86 17.26 11.08 -6.75
CA SER A 86 16.46 11.34 -5.55
C SER A 86 15.27 12.27 -5.82
N PHE A 87 15.44 13.29 -6.66
CA PHE A 87 14.37 14.18 -7.09
C PHE A 87 13.28 13.44 -7.88
N TYR A 88 13.66 12.66 -8.89
CA TYR A 88 12.70 11.91 -9.70
C TYR A 88 11.97 10.84 -8.88
N ALA A 89 12.69 10.14 -7.99
CA ALA A 89 12.09 9.21 -7.03
C ALA A 89 11.07 9.90 -6.13
N SER A 90 11.45 11.03 -5.51
CA SER A 90 10.57 11.81 -4.61
C SER A 90 9.33 12.39 -5.29
N CYS A 91 9.40 12.61 -6.61
CA CYS A 91 8.32 13.17 -7.42
C CYS A 91 7.42 12.11 -8.06
N SER A 92 7.53 10.83 -7.65
CA SER A 92 6.76 9.72 -8.22
C SER A 92 7.00 9.50 -9.72
N LEU A 93 8.18 9.90 -10.22
CA LEU A 93 8.64 9.70 -11.59
C LEU A 93 9.70 8.59 -11.62
N HIS A 94 9.36 7.44 -11.04
CA HIS A 94 10.30 6.34 -10.76
C HIS A 94 11.01 5.81 -12.01
N ALA A 95 10.30 5.70 -13.14
CA ALA A 95 10.91 5.25 -14.40
C ALA A 95 12.06 6.16 -14.87
N LEU A 96 11.93 7.48 -14.68
CA LEU A 96 12.99 8.43 -15.01
C LEU A 96 14.16 8.34 -14.01
N ALA A 97 13.86 8.07 -12.73
CA ALA A 97 14.90 7.87 -11.72
C ALA A 97 15.77 6.65 -12.05
N LEU A 98 15.13 5.55 -12.46
CA LEU A 98 15.81 4.30 -12.83
C LEU A 98 16.58 4.44 -14.15
N GLN A 99 16.00 5.10 -15.16
CA GLN A 99 16.72 5.39 -16.39
C GLN A 99 18.00 6.21 -16.12
N LEU A 100 17.89 7.24 -15.28
CA LEU A 100 19.05 8.08 -14.95
C LEU A 100 20.09 7.34 -14.11
N PHE A 101 19.66 6.34 -13.33
CA PHE A 101 20.56 5.44 -12.61
C PHE A 101 21.33 4.51 -13.57
N ASP A 102 20.65 3.92 -14.56
CA ASP A 102 21.27 3.03 -15.55
C ASP A 102 22.29 3.75 -16.44
N GLU A 103 22.14 5.07 -16.60
CA GLU A 103 23.06 5.94 -17.33
C GLU A 103 24.30 6.35 -16.49
N LEU A 104 24.37 6.02 -15.20
CA LEU A 104 25.49 6.38 -14.34
C LEU A 104 26.73 5.52 -14.60
N PRO A 105 27.90 6.13 -14.92
CA PRO A 105 29.14 5.38 -15.11
C PRO A 105 29.69 4.80 -13.79
N GLU A 106 29.56 5.54 -12.68
CA GLU A 106 30.03 5.13 -11.35
C GLU A 106 28.94 5.42 -10.28
N PRO A 107 27.99 4.49 -10.07
CA PRO A 107 27.00 4.65 -9.03
C PRO A 107 27.62 4.61 -7.63
N ASN A 108 27.19 5.51 -6.75
CA ASN A 108 27.57 5.56 -5.34
C ASN A 108 26.41 5.14 -4.42
N ILE A 109 26.65 5.06 -3.10
CA ILE A 109 25.64 4.66 -2.11
C ILE A 109 24.33 5.47 -2.23
N VAL A 110 24.41 6.80 -2.39
CA VAL A 110 23.23 7.68 -2.45
C VAL A 110 22.40 7.40 -3.71
N SER A 111 23.06 7.17 -4.85
CA SER A 111 22.38 6.81 -6.10
C SER A 111 21.71 5.44 -6.01
N TYR A 112 22.35 4.43 -5.41
CA TYR A 112 21.76 3.11 -5.18
C TYR A 112 20.57 3.20 -4.22
N THR A 113 20.71 3.87 -3.07
CA THR A 113 19.59 4.04 -2.12
C THR A 113 18.40 4.74 -2.77
N SER A 114 18.65 5.76 -3.59
CA SER A 114 17.59 6.50 -4.31
C SER A 114 16.91 5.65 -5.40
N ALA A 115 17.67 4.82 -6.11
CA ALA A 115 17.14 3.90 -7.11
C ALA A 115 16.35 2.74 -6.47
N ILE A 116 16.84 2.20 -5.35
CA ILE A 116 16.12 1.21 -4.53
C ILE A 116 14.81 1.81 -4.01
N ASP A 117 14.83 3.04 -3.49
CA ASP A 117 13.61 3.75 -3.05
C ASP A 117 12.65 3.99 -4.22
N ALA A 118 13.16 4.32 -5.42
CA ALA A 118 12.32 4.41 -6.62
C ALA A 118 11.68 3.06 -7.00
N CYS A 119 12.40 1.94 -6.84
CA CYS A 119 11.85 0.60 -7.04
C CYS A 119 10.77 0.26 -6.00
N VAL A 120 11.02 0.60 -4.72
CA VAL A 120 10.07 0.43 -3.61
C VAL A 120 8.76 1.14 -3.94
N ASN A 121 8.84 2.41 -4.32
CA ASN A 121 7.68 3.24 -4.61
C ASN A 121 7.02 2.96 -5.99
N SER A 122 7.64 2.12 -6.82
CA SER A 122 7.08 1.65 -8.09
C SER A 122 6.67 0.17 -8.08
N GLU A 123 6.57 -0.44 -6.90
CA GLU A 123 6.10 -1.83 -6.71
C GLU A 123 6.98 -2.86 -7.45
N GLN A 124 8.30 -2.61 -7.52
CA GLN A 124 9.28 -3.49 -8.17
C GLN A 124 10.31 -4.05 -7.17
N PRO A 125 9.90 -4.94 -6.24
CA PRO A 125 10.79 -5.44 -5.19
C PRO A 125 11.95 -6.30 -5.73
N GLU A 126 11.76 -7.00 -6.85
CA GLU A 126 12.81 -7.81 -7.49
C GLU A 126 13.95 -6.92 -8.01
N LEU A 127 13.63 -5.82 -8.68
CA LEU A 127 14.61 -4.83 -9.15
C LEU A 127 15.31 -4.14 -7.97
N ALA A 128 14.57 -3.81 -6.90
CA ALA A 128 15.15 -3.27 -5.67
C ALA A 128 16.22 -4.22 -5.10
N PHE A 129 15.94 -5.52 -5.08
CA PHE A 129 16.87 -6.54 -4.59
C PHE A 129 18.08 -6.70 -5.53
N SER A 130 17.87 -6.71 -6.85
CA SER A 130 18.99 -6.81 -7.80
C SER A 130 19.92 -5.60 -7.72
N LEU A 131 19.38 -4.39 -7.57
CA LEU A 131 20.16 -3.17 -7.36
C LEU A 131 20.94 -3.22 -6.03
N PHE A 132 20.31 -3.68 -4.94
CA PHE A 132 21.01 -3.85 -3.66
C PHE A 132 22.13 -4.89 -3.76
N HIS A 133 21.90 -6.01 -4.45
CA HIS A 133 22.91 -7.03 -4.69
C HIS A 133 24.07 -6.49 -5.56
N GLN A 134 23.76 -5.72 -6.60
CA GLN A 134 24.76 -5.05 -7.45
C GLN A 134 25.60 -4.04 -6.66
N MET A 135 24.98 -3.29 -5.74
CA MET A 135 25.68 -2.38 -4.83
C MET A 135 26.76 -3.14 -4.02
N LEU A 136 26.41 -4.29 -3.46
CA LEU A 136 27.32 -5.11 -2.67
C LEU A 136 28.45 -5.75 -3.49
N ILE A 137 28.15 -6.27 -4.69
CA ILE A 137 29.19 -6.82 -5.59
C ILE A 137 30.16 -5.72 -6.03
N SER A 138 29.68 -4.49 -6.17
CA SER A 138 30.50 -3.32 -6.51
C SER A 138 31.38 -2.83 -5.34
N GLY A 139 31.38 -3.53 -4.20
CA GLY A 139 32.18 -3.19 -3.02
C GLY A 139 31.67 -1.95 -2.27
N ILE A 140 30.47 -1.47 -2.57
CA ILE A 140 29.85 -0.34 -1.89
C ILE A 140 29.19 -0.86 -0.62
N SER A 141 29.68 -0.40 0.53
CA SER A 141 29.13 -0.78 1.84
C SER A 141 27.66 -0.38 1.94
N SER A 142 26.77 -1.36 2.15
CA SER A 142 25.38 -1.07 2.47
C SER A 142 25.30 -0.48 3.88
N ASP A 143 24.64 0.66 4.01
CA ASP A 143 24.25 1.18 5.31
C ASP A 143 22.91 0.60 5.78
N SER A 144 22.57 0.86 7.05
CA SER A 144 21.28 0.47 7.62
C SER A 144 20.09 1.08 6.87
N PHE A 145 20.25 2.26 6.26
CA PHE A 145 19.19 2.94 5.50
C PHE A 145 18.82 2.19 4.22
N SER A 146 19.82 1.76 3.44
CA SER A 146 19.60 1.01 2.20
C SER A 146 18.88 -0.31 2.47
N LEU A 147 19.24 -0.99 3.57
CA LEU A 147 18.56 -2.20 4.02
C LEU A 147 17.13 -1.93 4.49
N VAL A 148 16.89 -0.86 5.25
CA VAL A 148 15.54 -0.47 5.69
C VAL A 148 14.64 -0.17 4.49
N ALA A 149 15.15 0.51 3.46
CA ALA A 149 14.41 0.76 2.22
C ALA A 149 14.03 -0.57 1.53
N LEU A 150 14.99 -1.48 1.38
CA LEU A 150 14.74 -2.81 0.80
C LEU A 150 13.70 -3.60 1.60
N LEU A 151 13.81 -3.60 2.94
CA LEU A 151 12.84 -4.27 3.82
C LEU A 151 11.44 -3.65 3.70
N SER A 152 11.33 -2.32 3.54
CA SER A 152 10.05 -1.66 3.30
C SER A 152 9.43 -2.09 1.96
N ALA A 153 10.23 -2.19 0.89
CA ALA A 153 9.78 -2.76 -0.39
C ALA A 153 9.21 -4.16 -0.23
N CYS A 154 9.92 -5.02 0.50
CA CYS A 154 9.48 -6.38 0.75
C CYS A 154 8.15 -6.37 1.52
N ALA A 155 8.06 -5.53 2.57
CA ALA A 155 6.88 -5.38 3.39
C ALA A 155 5.66 -4.90 2.58
N ASP A 156 5.83 -3.93 1.70
CA ASP A 156 4.72 -3.33 0.97
C ASP A 156 4.23 -4.18 -0.22
N ASN A 157 5.07 -5.08 -0.73
CA ASN A 157 4.71 -6.04 -1.78
C ASN A 157 4.44 -7.46 -1.26
N GLY A 158 4.59 -7.70 0.03
CA GLY A 158 4.44 -9.05 0.62
C GLY A 158 5.50 -10.06 0.17
N ALA A 159 6.68 -9.59 -0.28
CA ALA A 159 7.77 -10.42 -0.79
C ALA A 159 8.59 -11.00 0.37
N LEU A 160 8.13 -12.12 0.93
CA LEU A 160 8.70 -12.71 2.13
C LEU A 160 10.09 -13.29 1.87
N ASN A 161 10.33 -13.99 0.77
CA ASN A 161 11.64 -14.62 0.54
C ASN A 161 12.73 -13.57 0.30
N LEU A 162 12.41 -12.50 -0.45
CA LEU A 162 13.32 -11.36 -0.63
C LEU A 162 13.64 -10.69 0.71
N GLY A 163 12.63 -10.48 1.56
CA GLY A 163 12.82 -9.94 2.90
C GLY A 163 13.68 -10.82 3.81
N CYS A 164 13.47 -12.14 3.77
CA CYS A 164 14.32 -13.11 4.45
C CYS A 164 15.76 -13.09 3.93
N GLY A 165 15.95 -12.98 2.62
CA GLY A 165 17.27 -12.83 1.99
C GLY A 165 17.97 -11.56 2.46
N ALA A 166 17.26 -10.43 2.51
CA ALA A 166 17.77 -9.17 3.01
C ALA A 166 18.17 -9.26 4.50
N HIS A 167 17.37 -9.91 5.33
CA HIS A 167 17.70 -10.13 6.75
C HIS A 167 18.93 -11.04 6.92
N ALA A 168 18.99 -12.17 6.19
CA ALA A 168 20.13 -13.08 6.24
C ALA A 168 21.44 -12.40 5.78
N LEU A 169 21.33 -11.53 4.77
CA LEU A 169 22.43 -10.73 4.27
C LEU A 169 22.93 -9.73 5.32
N ALA A 170 22.02 -9.05 6.02
CA ALA A 170 22.35 -8.13 7.11
C ALA A 170 23.17 -8.83 8.21
N LEU A 171 22.78 -10.04 8.58
CA LEU A 171 23.53 -10.86 9.55
C LEU A 171 24.90 -11.27 9.00
N LYS A 172 24.98 -11.67 7.73
CA LYS A 172 26.23 -12.12 7.08
C LYS A 172 27.28 -11.01 6.99
N ILE A 173 26.86 -9.77 6.74
CA ILE A 173 27.77 -8.61 6.66
C ILE A 173 28.05 -7.99 8.04
N GLY A 174 27.48 -8.54 9.12
CA GLY A 174 27.72 -8.08 10.48
C GLY A 174 27.10 -6.72 10.80
N LEU A 175 25.96 -6.37 10.18
CA LEU A 175 25.25 -5.15 10.55
C LEU A 175 24.74 -5.25 11.99
N GLU A 176 25.10 -4.28 12.82
CA GLU A 176 24.62 -4.18 14.19
C GLU A 176 23.11 -3.94 14.23
N LEU A 177 22.43 -4.64 15.14
CA LEU A 177 21.02 -4.39 15.40
C LEU A 177 20.86 -3.01 16.03
N SER A 178 20.06 -2.18 15.37
CA SER A 178 19.62 -0.89 15.91
C SER A 178 18.09 -0.88 16.06
N PRO A 179 17.52 -0.01 16.91
CA PRO A 179 16.07 0.07 17.05
C PRO A 179 15.34 0.30 15.71
N PHE A 180 15.95 1.06 14.80
CA PHE A 180 15.43 1.31 13.45
C PHE A 180 15.41 0.04 12.59
N LEU A 181 16.51 -0.72 12.56
CA LEU A 181 16.60 -1.96 11.80
C LEU A 181 15.64 -3.02 12.34
N VAL A 182 15.57 -3.19 13.67
CA VAL A 182 14.64 -4.13 14.31
C VAL A 182 13.19 -3.77 14.00
N THR A 183 12.83 -2.48 14.09
CA THR A 183 11.49 -1.99 13.72
C THR A 183 11.15 -2.31 12.26
N ALA A 184 12.09 -2.11 11.33
CA ALA A 184 11.90 -2.40 9.91
C ALA A 184 11.74 -3.90 9.64
N LEU A 185 12.53 -4.75 10.30
CA LEU A 185 12.43 -6.21 10.19
C LEU A 185 11.10 -6.74 10.75
N ILE A 186 10.66 -6.25 11.91
CA ILE A 186 9.33 -6.60 12.49
C ILE A 186 8.21 -6.18 11.53
N SER A 187 8.28 -4.97 10.98
CA SER A 187 7.33 -4.47 9.97
C SER A 187 7.33 -5.36 8.73
N MET A 188 8.50 -5.74 8.21
CA MET A 188 8.63 -6.61 7.05
C MET A 188 8.01 -7.99 7.31
N TYR A 189 8.42 -8.68 8.38
CA TYR A 189 7.88 -10.01 8.69
C TYR A 189 6.37 -9.99 8.93
N SER A 190 5.87 -9.00 9.68
CA SER A 190 4.44 -8.89 9.98
C SER A 190 3.61 -8.62 8.73
N LYS A 191 4.02 -7.67 7.87
CA LYS A 191 3.34 -7.33 6.61
C LYS A 191 3.47 -8.42 5.53
N CYS A 192 4.54 -9.20 5.55
CA CYS A 192 4.72 -10.41 4.73
C CYS A 192 4.00 -11.64 5.31
N SER A 193 3.09 -11.42 6.26
CA SER A 193 2.26 -12.45 6.88
C SER A 193 3.02 -13.55 7.64
N SER A 194 4.16 -13.19 8.23
CA SER A 194 4.94 -14.04 9.14
C SER A 194 5.01 -13.43 10.54
N LEU A 195 3.88 -13.47 11.27
CA LEU A 195 3.81 -12.93 12.63
C LEU A 195 4.77 -13.66 13.57
N ASP A 196 4.89 -14.98 13.45
CA ASP A 196 5.77 -15.79 14.30
C ASP A 196 7.24 -15.33 14.22
N SER A 197 7.72 -15.03 13.02
CA SER A 197 9.08 -14.50 12.82
C SER A 197 9.25 -13.10 13.43
N ALA A 198 8.22 -12.25 13.31
CA ALA A 198 8.24 -10.91 13.91
C ALA A 198 8.28 -10.98 15.45
N MET A 199 7.49 -11.88 16.04
CA MET A 199 7.46 -12.10 17.49
C MET A 199 8.77 -12.72 18.00
N LEU A 200 9.32 -13.69 17.29
CA LEU A 200 10.61 -14.31 17.65
C LEU A 200 11.73 -13.26 17.62
N LEU A 201 11.78 -12.41 16.59
CA LEU A 201 12.76 -11.33 16.49
C LEU A 201 12.63 -10.35 17.66
N PHE A 202 11.40 -9.97 18.03
CA PHE A 202 11.17 -9.13 19.19
C PHE A 202 11.65 -9.77 20.49
N GLN A 203 11.36 -11.06 20.70
CA GLN A 203 11.80 -11.80 21.90
C GLN A 203 13.33 -11.91 22.00
N GLN A 204 14.01 -12.07 20.86
CA GLN A 204 15.46 -12.16 20.77
C GLN A 204 16.16 -10.79 20.81
N THR A 205 15.43 -9.70 20.67
CA THR A 205 16.01 -8.35 20.72
C THR A 205 16.40 -8.02 22.18
N PRO A 206 17.64 -7.58 22.44
CA PRO A 206 18.07 -7.10 23.76
C PRO A 206 17.17 -5.97 24.28
N GLU A 207 16.93 -5.92 25.59
CA GLU A 207 16.05 -4.92 26.21
C GLU A 207 16.53 -3.48 25.94
N GLU A 208 17.85 -3.26 25.85
CA GLU A 208 18.44 -1.95 25.58
C GLU A 208 18.11 -1.41 24.17
N ILE A 209 17.77 -2.32 23.24
CA ILE A 209 17.44 -2.00 21.84
C ILE A 209 15.92 -1.84 21.65
N LYS A 210 15.09 -2.37 22.56
CA LYS A 210 13.62 -2.31 22.50
C LYS A 210 13.08 -0.91 22.81
N SER A 211 13.36 0.05 21.95
CA SER A 211 12.77 1.39 22.02
C SER A 211 11.25 1.35 21.88
N LEU A 212 10.58 2.46 22.24
CA LEU A 212 9.13 2.63 22.03
C LEU A 212 8.70 2.31 20.58
N GLN A 213 9.55 2.57 19.58
CA GLN A 213 9.24 2.26 18.18
C GLN A 213 9.15 0.75 17.92
N VAL A 214 10.03 -0.04 18.57
CA VAL A 214 10.04 -1.50 18.47
C VAL A 214 8.79 -2.09 19.13
N TRP A 215 8.42 -1.62 20.33
CA TRP A 215 7.18 -2.00 21.00
C TRP A 215 5.94 -1.68 20.15
N ASN A 216 5.87 -0.45 19.63
CA ASN A 216 4.79 -0.05 18.74
C ASN A 216 4.73 -0.91 17.46
N ALA A 217 5.87 -1.34 16.91
CA ALA A 217 5.90 -2.20 15.74
C ALA A 217 5.24 -3.56 16.02
N VAL A 218 5.49 -4.15 17.19
CA VAL A 218 4.90 -5.44 17.57
C VAL A 218 3.42 -5.31 17.93
N ILE A 219 3.02 -4.26 18.66
CA ILE A 219 1.60 -3.97 18.93
C ILE A 219 0.83 -3.84 17.61
N ASN A 220 1.38 -3.10 16.64
CA ASN A 220 0.77 -2.96 15.32
C ASN A 220 0.77 -4.27 14.53
N ALA A 221 1.82 -5.09 14.63
CA ALA A 221 1.87 -6.41 14.02
C ALA A 221 0.77 -7.33 14.56
N LEU A 222 0.59 -7.38 15.88
CA LEU A 222 -0.50 -8.14 16.52
C LEU A 222 -1.88 -7.64 16.06
N ALA A 223 -2.07 -6.31 16.01
CA ALA A 223 -3.30 -5.71 15.51
C ALA A 223 -3.60 -6.10 14.04
N LEU A 224 -2.60 -6.02 13.15
CA LEU A 224 -2.73 -6.36 11.72
C LEU A 224 -3.18 -7.83 11.51
N HIS A 225 -2.75 -8.72 12.39
CA HIS A 225 -3.09 -10.14 12.36
C HIS A 225 -4.35 -10.49 13.17
N GLY A 226 -5.04 -9.50 13.76
CA GLY A 226 -6.26 -9.72 14.54
C GLY A 226 -6.04 -10.28 15.94
N HIS A 227 -4.83 -10.16 16.49
CA HIS A 227 -4.47 -10.55 17.85
C HIS A 227 -4.60 -9.38 18.83
N GLY A 228 -5.76 -8.72 18.84
CA GLY A 228 -5.99 -7.50 19.63
C GLY A 228 -5.77 -7.71 21.13
N SER A 229 -6.28 -8.81 21.70
CA SER A 229 -6.09 -9.11 23.13
C SER A 229 -4.62 -9.26 23.51
N ASP A 230 -3.80 -9.85 22.62
CA ASP A 230 -2.36 -10.00 22.87
C ASP A 230 -1.64 -8.65 22.73
N ALA A 231 -2.09 -7.78 21.80
CA ALA A 231 -1.59 -6.42 21.68
C ALA A 231 -1.85 -5.58 22.94
N LEU A 232 -3.03 -5.74 23.57
CA LEU A 232 -3.39 -5.07 24.82
C LEU A 232 -2.52 -5.56 25.99
N LYS A 233 -2.31 -6.88 26.13
CA LYS A 233 -1.41 -7.44 27.14
C LYS A 233 0.02 -6.94 26.96
N LEU A 234 0.52 -6.92 25.73
CA LEU A 234 1.87 -6.44 25.44
C LEU A 234 2.04 -4.95 25.81
N PHE A 235 0.99 -4.15 25.66
CA PHE A 235 0.99 -2.77 26.14
C PHE A 235 1.01 -2.67 27.67
N GLU A 236 0.26 -3.51 28.37
CA GLU A 236 0.31 -3.57 29.83
C GLU A 236 1.71 -3.96 30.32
N ASP A 237 2.35 -4.94 29.68
CA ASP A 237 3.73 -5.33 29.94
C ASP A 237 4.69 -4.15 29.72
N MET A 238 4.56 -3.45 28.58
CA MET A 238 5.36 -2.26 28.25
C MET A 238 5.25 -1.16 29.33
N ILE A 239 4.05 -0.93 29.87
CA ILE A 239 3.81 0.07 30.92
C ILE A 239 4.30 -0.41 32.28
N SER A 240 4.10 -1.69 32.62
CA SER A 240 4.53 -2.27 33.88
C SER A 240 6.06 -2.28 34.04
N GLY A 241 6.79 -2.42 32.92
CA GLY A 241 8.24 -2.27 32.89
C GLY A 241 8.72 -0.85 33.22
N GLY A 242 7.86 0.18 33.09
CA GLY A 242 8.15 1.56 33.49
C GLY A 242 9.14 2.32 32.59
N PHE A 243 9.68 1.69 31.54
CA PHE A 243 10.74 2.27 30.70
C PHE A 243 10.24 3.11 29.52
N HIS A 244 8.95 3.01 29.15
CA HIS A 244 8.43 3.65 27.94
C HIS A 244 7.11 4.40 28.19
N GLN A 245 7.07 5.65 27.77
CA GLN A 245 5.84 6.46 27.73
C GLN A 245 5.10 6.20 26.42
N PRO A 246 3.82 5.76 26.46
CA PRO A 246 3.00 5.61 25.26
C PRO A 246 2.86 6.93 24.51
N ASN A 247 2.67 6.82 23.21
CA ASN A 247 2.38 7.98 22.38
C ASN A 247 1.15 7.72 21.49
N SER A 248 0.83 8.70 20.64
CA SER A 248 -0.27 8.62 19.68
C SER A 248 -0.18 7.38 18.77
N VAL A 249 1.02 6.92 18.42
CA VAL A 249 1.20 5.71 17.59
C VAL A 249 0.88 4.44 18.38
N THR A 250 1.22 4.40 19.67
CA THR A 250 0.88 3.28 20.56
C THR A 250 -0.64 3.09 20.62
N PHE A 251 -1.38 4.16 20.94
CA PHE A 251 -2.84 4.09 21.05
C PHE A 251 -3.52 3.80 19.72
N LEU A 252 -3.00 4.29 18.60
CA LEU A 252 -3.49 3.90 17.29
C LEU A 252 -3.38 2.38 17.06
N GLY A 253 -2.27 1.77 17.48
CA GLY A 253 -2.08 0.32 17.40
C GLY A 253 -3.06 -0.45 18.28
N LEU A 254 -3.29 -0.01 19.52
CA LEU A 254 -4.28 -0.62 20.43
C LEU A 254 -5.70 -0.55 19.87
N LEU A 255 -6.13 0.64 19.43
CA LEU A 255 -7.45 0.83 18.87
C LEU A 255 -7.63 0.02 17.58
N SER A 256 -6.61 -0.02 16.72
CA SER A 256 -6.62 -0.88 15.53
C SER A 256 -6.74 -2.36 15.91
N GLY A 257 -6.04 -2.82 16.96
CA GLY A 257 -6.15 -4.18 17.48
C GLY A 257 -7.57 -4.49 17.98
N CYS A 258 -8.20 -3.55 18.70
CA CYS A 258 -9.59 -3.66 19.12
C CYS A 258 -10.53 -3.72 17.91
N THR A 259 -10.33 -2.85 16.91
CA THR A 259 -11.08 -2.85 15.65
C THR A 259 -10.97 -4.18 14.93
N GLN A 260 -9.77 -4.77 14.80
CA GLN A 260 -9.60 -6.04 14.09
C GLN A 260 -10.13 -7.26 14.87
N SER A 261 -10.33 -7.13 16.17
CA SER A 261 -10.72 -8.23 17.06
C SER A 261 -12.14 -8.11 17.62
N GLY A 262 -12.85 -7.01 17.30
CA GLY A 262 -14.19 -6.74 17.81
C GLY A 262 -14.27 -6.42 19.31
N LEU A 263 -13.17 -5.92 19.90
CA LEU A 263 -13.08 -5.61 21.33
C LEU A 263 -13.64 -4.21 21.62
N VAL A 264 -14.97 -4.07 21.55
CA VAL A 264 -15.66 -2.77 21.63
C VAL A 264 -15.43 -2.06 22.97
N GLN A 265 -15.52 -2.80 24.08
CA GLN A 265 -15.44 -2.20 25.42
C GLN A 265 -14.00 -1.77 25.74
N GLU A 266 -13.03 -2.60 25.37
CA GLU A 266 -11.62 -2.31 25.47
C GLU A 266 -11.26 -1.13 24.57
N GLY A 267 -11.75 -1.09 23.33
CA GLY A 267 -11.57 0.06 22.43
C GLY A 267 -12.05 1.37 23.05
N LYS A 268 -13.26 1.39 23.62
CA LYS A 268 -13.80 2.54 24.37
C LYS A 268 -12.93 2.91 25.57
N HIS A 269 -12.48 1.91 26.33
CA HIS A 269 -11.61 2.11 27.48
C HIS A 269 -10.28 2.76 27.08
N TYR A 270 -9.55 2.19 26.12
CA TYR A 270 -8.26 2.70 25.69
C TYR A 270 -8.37 4.07 25.01
N PHE A 271 -9.45 4.32 24.26
CA PHE A 271 -9.71 5.64 23.69
C PHE A 271 -9.88 6.71 24.78
N ASN A 272 -10.55 6.39 25.89
CA ASN A 272 -10.75 7.31 27.00
C ASN A 272 -9.45 7.54 27.80
N ILE A 273 -8.73 6.48 28.20
CA ILE A 273 -7.52 6.64 29.03
C ILE A 273 -6.39 7.32 28.27
N MET A 274 -6.36 7.24 26.94
CA MET A 274 -5.42 7.97 26.09
C MET A 274 -5.37 9.45 26.48
N THR A 275 -6.53 10.07 26.68
CA THR A 275 -6.64 11.47 27.08
C THR A 275 -6.61 11.63 28.60
N THR A 276 -7.42 10.87 29.36
CA THR A 276 -7.59 11.13 30.80
C THR A 276 -6.38 10.73 31.64
N LYS A 277 -5.63 9.71 31.24
CA LYS A 277 -4.47 9.19 31.98
C LYS A 277 -3.15 9.60 31.35
N PHE A 278 -3.04 9.58 30.03
CA PHE A 278 -1.79 9.83 29.32
C PHE A 278 -1.69 11.22 28.69
N GLY A 279 -2.76 12.02 28.71
CA GLY A 279 -2.77 13.39 28.17
C GLY A 279 -2.54 13.45 26.65
N ILE A 280 -2.81 12.36 25.92
CA ILE A 280 -2.61 12.29 24.47
C ILE A 280 -3.93 12.65 23.78
N GLU A 281 -3.90 13.64 22.91
CA GLU A 281 -5.06 14.06 22.13
C GLU A 281 -5.36 13.06 20.99
N PRO A 282 -6.62 12.61 20.82
CA PRO A 282 -6.99 11.73 19.73
C PRO A 282 -6.88 12.43 18.37
N THR A 283 -6.15 11.82 17.45
CA THR A 283 -6.07 12.29 16.06
C THR A 283 -7.18 11.70 15.20
N ILE A 284 -7.35 12.21 13.96
CA ILE A 284 -8.34 11.67 13.00
C ILE A 284 -8.22 10.16 12.79
N LYS A 285 -7.01 9.58 12.92
CA LYS A 285 -6.80 8.13 12.81
C LYS A 285 -7.42 7.37 13.98
N HIS A 286 -7.37 7.92 15.20
CA HIS A 286 -7.98 7.32 16.40
C HIS A 286 -9.51 7.32 16.27
N TYR A 287 -10.10 8.43 15.85
CA TYR A 287 -11.53 8.51 15.53
C TYR A 287 -11.91 7.53 14.43
N GLY A 288 -11.08 7.40 13.38
CA GLY A 288 -11.27 6.41 12.32
C GLY A 288 -11.37 4.98 12.85
N CYS A 289 -10.46 4.56 13.73
CA CYS A 289 -10.52 3.23 14.37
C CYS A 289 -11.78 3.06 15.21
N MET A 290 -12.20 4.07 15.96
CA MET A 290 -13.40 4.01 16.81
C MET A 290 -14.69 3.94 15.99
N VAL A 291 -14.82 4.76 14.94
CA VAL A 291 -15.97 4.72 14.02
C VAL A 291 -16.06 3.36 13.33
N ASP A 292 -14.92 2.80 12.89
CA ASP A 292 -14.87 1.48 12.27
C ASP A 292 -15.22 0.36 13.27
N LEU A 293 -14.69 0.41 14.49
CA LEU A 293 -15.01 -0.54 15.57
C LEU A 293 -16.50 -0.54 15.92
N LEU A 294 -17.09 0.65 16.16
CA LEU A 294 -18.52 0.79 16.48
C LEU A 294 -19.39 0.37 15.29
N GLY A 295 -18.99 0.77 14.08
CA GLY A 295 -19.70 0.45 12.85
C GLY A 295 -19.75 -1.05 12.58
N MET A 296 -18.61 -1.75 12.66
CA MET A 296 -18.55 -3.20 12.47
C MET A 296 -19.34 -3.95 13.56
N ALA A 297 -19.36 -3.44 14.79
CA ALA A 297 -20.18 -3.97 15.88
C ALA A 297 -21.70 -3.74 15.71
N GLY A 298 -22.13 -3.00 14.67
CA GLY A 298 -23.54 -2.69 14.42
C GLY A 298 -24.07 -1.50 15.23
N LEU A 299 -23.21 -0.82 15.98
CA LEU A 299 -23.56 0.38 16.76
C LEU A 299 -23.53 1.63 15.86
N LEU A 300 -24.28 1.58 14.75
CA LEU A 300 -24.23 2.59 13.69
C LEU A 300 -24.59 4.00 14.18
N ASN A 301 -25.56 4.12 15.10
CA ASN A 301 -25.92 5.41 15.68
C ASN A 301 -24.77 6.00 16.51
N GLU A 302 -24.14 5.21 17.39
CA GLU A 302 -22.97 5.67 18.16
C GLU A 302 -21.80 6.04 17.25
N ALA A 303 -21.57 5.28 16.18
CA ALA A 303 -20.53 5.56 15.20
C ALA A 303 -20.80 6.88 14.45
N PHE A 304 -22.06 7.13 14.06
CA PHE A 304 -22.47 8.38 13.41
C PHE A 304 -22.40 9.57 14.37
N ASP A 305 -22.80 9.39 15.63
CA ASP A 305 -22.73 10.42 16.66
C ASP A 305 -21.28 10.83 16.92
N LEU A 306 -20.35 9.85 17.03
CA LEU A 306 -18.93 10.12 17.16
C LEU A 306 -18.37 10.89 15.96
N LEU A 307 -18.74 10.47 14.74
CA LEU A 307 -18.34 11.12 13.49
C LEU A 307 -18.87 12.55 13.34
N THR A 308 -19.99 12.86 14.00
CA THR A 308 -20.64 14.19 13.95
C THR A 308 -20.09 15.13 15.01
N HIS A 309 -19.81 14.63 16.22
CA HIS A 309 -19.46 15.45 17.39
C HIS A 309 -17.96 15.46 17.72
N MET A 310 -17.12 14.76 16.97
CA MET A 310 -15.68 14.82 17.19
C MET A 310 -15.14 16.25 16.99
N PRO A 311 -14.14 16.68 17.79
CA PRO A 311 -13.63 18.06 17.81
C PRO A 311 -12.78 18.44 16.58
N ILE A 312 -12.64 17.53 15.62
CA ILE A 312 -11.82 17.68 14.41
C ILE A 312 -12.71 17.38 13.21
N GLN A 313 -12.50 18.05 12.07
CA GLN A 313 -13.29 17.78 10.87
C GLN A 313 -13.09 16.32 10.37
N PRO A 314 -14.18 15.59 10.08
CA PRO A 314 -14.07 14.25 9.52
C PRO A 314 -13.52 14.29 8.10
N ASN A 315 -12.62 13.34 7.82
CA ASN A 315 -12.13 13.14 6.47
C ASN A 315 -12.93 12.04 5.75
N TYR A 316 -12.73 11.98 4.43
CA TYR A 316 -13.38 10.98 3.58
C TYR A 316 -13.16 9.54 4.05
N VAL A 317 -11.98 9.21 4.58
CA VAL A 317 -11.63 7.85 5.02
C VAL A 317 -12.54 7.37 6.15
N VAL A 318 -12.78 8.19 7.18
CA VAL A 318 -13.64 7.85 8.32
C VAL A 318 -15.10 7.64 7.87
N CYS A 319 -15.58 8.47 6.95
CA CYS A 319 -16.93 8.33 6.39
C CYS A 319 -17.08 7.04 5.58
N MET A 320 -16.04 6.70 4.80
CA MET A 320 -16.01 5.46 4.07
C MET A 320 -16.02 4.23 4.98
N SER A 321 -15.40 4.27 6.17
CA SER A 321 -15.50 3.20 7.16
C SER A 321 -16.94 3.03 7.66
N LEU A 322 -17.64 4.14 7.96
CA LEU A 322 -19.04 4.07 8.38
C LEU A 322 -19.97 3.61 7.24
N LEU A 323 -19.77 4.08 6.00
CA LEU A 323 -20.53 3.61 4.83
C LEU A 323 -20.37 2.11 4.59
N ARG A 324 -19.15 1.58 4.76
CA ARG A 324 -18.90 0.13 4.67
C ARG A 324 -19.66 -0.64 5.75
N SER A 325 -19.65 -0.12 6.98
CA SER A 325 -20.41 -0.70 8.09
C SER A 325 -21.91 -0.70 7.82
N CYS A 326 -22.46 0.42 7.32
CA CYS A 326 -23.86 0.49 6.90
C CYS A 326 -24.19 -0.54 5.82
N SER A 327 -23.28 -0.74 4.84
CA SER A 327 -23.43 -1.76 3.80
C SER A 327 -23.42 -3.19 4.33
N ALA A 328 -22.57 -3.47 5.32
CA ALA A 328 -22.49 -4.77 5.98
C ALA A 328 -23.77 -5.10 6.76
N HIS A 329 -24.36 -4.10 7.42
CA HIS A 329 -25.58 -4.23 8.23
C HIS A 329 -26.88 -3.97 7.44
N GLY A 330 -26.77 -3.55 6.17
CA GLY A 330 -27.94 -3.27 5.31
C GLY A 330 -28.70 -1.99 5.66
N ASP A 331 -28.12 -1.09 6.46
CA ASP A 331 -28.76 0.17 6.88
C ASP A 331 -28.60 1.26 5.81
N VAL A 332 -29.52 1.25 4.84
CA VAL A 332 -29.55 2.24 3.75
C VAL A 332 -29.80 3.65 4.27
N SER A 333 -30.61 3.81 5.32
CA SER A 333 -30.96 5.13 5.85
C SER A 333 -29.75 5.82 6.47
N MET A 334 -28.97 5.10 7.29
CA MET A 334 -27.73 5.64 7.83
C MET A 334 -26.71 5.94 6.73
N ALA A 335 -26.60 5.07 5.72
CA ALA A 335 -25.69 5.29 4.61
C ALA A 335 -26.03 6.57 3.82
N GLU A 336 -27.31 6.87 3.62
CA GLU A 336 -27.78 8.12 3.00
C GLU A 336 -27.39 9.35 3.81
N ARG A 337 -27.53 9.30 5.15
CA ARG A 337 -27.09 10.40 6.03
C ARG A 337 -25.59 10.68 5.91
N VAL A 338 -24.76 9.64 5.79
CA VAL A 338 -23.31 9.81 5.58
C VAL A 338 -23.03 10.36 4.19
N MET A 339 -23.75 9.89 3.17
CA MET A 339 -23.63 10.38 1.80
C MET A 339 -23.99 11.86 1.67
N ASP A 340 -25.02 12.33 2.35
CA ASP A 340 -25.42 13.73 2.33
C ASP A 340 -24.26 14.63 2.77
N ARG A 341 -23.53 14.26 3.82
CA ARG A 341 -22.35 15.02 4.28
C ARG A 341 -21.23 15.09 3.23
N ILE A 342 -21.02 14.02 2.47
CA ILE A 342 -20.04 13.98 1.38
C ILE A 342 -20.52 14.86 0.21
N MET A 343 -21.79 14.75 -0.16
CA MET A 343 -22.34 15.39 -1.36
C MET A 343 -22.61 16.89 -1.19
N TYR A 344 -22.99 17.33 0.01
CA TYR A 344 -23.21 18.74 0.32
C TYR A 344 -21.94 19.51 0.68
N GLY A 345 -20.77 18.88 0.54
CA GLY A 345 -19.47 19.54 0.68
C GLY A 345 -19.01 19.76 2.12
N GLU A 346 -19.62 19.09 3.10
CA GLU A 346 -19.08 19.10 4.47
C GLU A 346 -17.75 18.34 4.55
N ILE A 347 -17.53 17.40 3.63
CA ILE A 347 -16.40 16.47 3.62
C ILE A 347 -15.80 16.42 2.22
N GLU A 348 -14.58 16.93 2.11
CA GLU A 348 -13.81 16.85 0.88
C GLU A 348 -13.41 15.40 0.57
N TYR A 349 -13.54 15.01 -0.70
CA TYR A 349 -13.07 13.72 -1.21
C TYR A 349 -12.21 13.92 -2.47
N PRO A 350 -11.24 13.02 -2.74
CA PRO A 350 -10.33 13.18 -3.87
C PRO A 350 -11.05 13.22 -5.22
N MET A 351 -10.56 14.03 -6.16
CA MET A 351 -11.09 14.04 -7.53
C MET A 351 -10.98 12.66 -8.18
N GLY A 352 -12.08 12.20 -8.79
CA GLY A 352 -12.16 10.90 -9.46
C GLY A 352 -12.43 9.72 -8.52
N GLU A 353 -12.54 9.95 -7.21
CA GLU A 353 -12.86 8.90 -6.24
C GLU A 353 -14.34 8.51 -6.33
N VAL A 354 -14.62 7.23 -6.57
CA VAL A 354 -15.98 6.70 -6.78
C VAL A 354 -16.36 5.61 -5.76
N GLY A 355 -15.53 5.38 -4.73
CA GLY A 355 -15.73 4.33 -3.74
C GLY A 355 -17.07 4.43 -3.01
N HIS A 356 -17.49 5.62 -2.60
CA HIS A 356 -18.77 5.86 -1.92
C HIS A 356 -19.96 5.50 -2.81
N PHE A 357 -19.95 5.90 -4.09
CA PHE A 357 -21.00 5.52 -5.05
C PHE A 357 -21.06 4.01 -5.27
N ALA A 358 -19.91 3.33 -5.30
CA ALA A 358 -19.86 1.87 -5.45
C ALA A 358 -20.53 1.14 -4.27
N ILE A 359 -20.31 1.62 -3.04
CA ILE A 359 -20.97 1.07 -1.85
C ILE A 359 -22.48 1.30 -1.93
N MET A 360 -22.91 2.54 -2.22
CA MET A 360 -24.34 2.88 -2.33
C MET A 360 -25.04 2.10 -3.42
N SER A 361 -24.42 1.94 -4.59
CA SER A 361 -24.95 1.11 -5.68
C SER A 361 -25.19 -0.33 -5.22
N GLY A 362 -24.21 -0.93 -4.52
CA GLY A 362 -24.36 -2.26 -3.94
C GLY A 362 -25.51 -2.37 -2.93
N MET A 363 -25.68 -1.35 -2.09
CA MET A 363 -26.76 -1.29 -1.08
C MET A 363 -28.14 -1.13 -1.72
N TYR A 364 -28.29 -0.18 -2.66
CA TYR A 364 -29.55 0.03 -3.38
C TYR A 364 -29.99 -1.19 -4.16
N ARG A 365 -29.04 -1.90 -4.79
CA ARG A 365 -29.33 -3.18 -5.46
C ARG A 365 -29.90 -4.21 -4.50
N LYS A 366 -29.28 -4.40 -3.33
CA LYS A 366 -29.74 -5.35 -2.30
C LYS A 366 -31.11 -4.95 -1.72
N ALA A 367 -31.36 -3.65 -1.58
CA ALA A 367 -32.62 -3.11 -1.07
C ALA A 367 -33.74 -3.03 -2.12
N GLY A 368 -33.48 -3.37 -3.38
CA GLY A 368 -34.48 -3.31 -4.46
C GLY A 368 -34.82 -1.89 -4.94
N VAL A 369 -33.98 -0.89 -4.63
CA VAL A 369 -34.19 0.52 -5.02
C VAL A 369 -33.53 0.79 -6.39
N PHE A 370 -34.16 0.28 -7.45
CA PHE A 370 -33.52 0.20 -8.78
C PHE A 370 -33.19 1.54 -9.44
N ASP A 371 -33.99 2.59 -9.21
CA ASP A 371 -33.71 3.94 -9.77
C ASP A 371 -32.39 4.51 -9.23
N ARG A 372 -32.23 4.52 -7.89
CA ARG A 372 -31.00 4.97 -7.24
C ARG A 372 -29.81 4.06 -7.55
N PHE A 373 -30.04 2.76 -7.71
CA PHE A 373 -29.02 1.81 -8.17
C PHE A 373 -28.50 2.18 -9.56
N ALA A 374 -29.38 2.43 -10.53
CA ALA A 374 -28.98 2.80 -11.90
C ALA A 374 -28.16 4.10 -11.92
N ARG A 375 -28.61 5.13 -11.18
CA ARG A 375 -27.92 6.41 -11.08
C ARG A 375 -26.52 6.29 -10.48
N THR A 376 -26.38 5.56 -9.37
CA THR A 376 -25.07 5.34 -8.72
C THR A 376 -24.18 4.42 -9.55
N ARG A 377 -24.74 3.45 -10.28
CA ARG A 377 -23.97 2.55 -11.14
C ARG A 377 -23.27 3.29 -12.29
N TYR A 378 -23.99 4.21 -12.94
CA TYR A 378 -23.44 5.06 -14.01
C TYR A 378 -22.17 5.82 -13.58
N LEU A 379 -22.10 6.25 -12.31
CA LEU A 379 -20.94 6.97 -11.76
C LEU A 379 -19.73 6.05 -11.50
N VAL A 380 -19.93 4.74 -11.42
CA VAL A 380 -18.93 3.75 -10.96
C VAL A 380 -18.28 2.98 -12.12
N GLU A 381 -18.79 3.08 -13.35
CA GLU A 381 -18.34 2.30 -14.52
C GLU A 381 -16.85 2.47 -14.88
N ARG A 382 -16.15 3.42 -14.25
CA ARG A 382 -14.72 3.70 -14.44
C ARG A 382 -13.80 3.18 -13.32
N LYS A 383 -14.31 2.38 -12.37
CA LYS A 383 -13.48 1.90 -11.25
C LYS A 383 -12.40 0.92 -11.73
N GLN A 384 -11.16 1.20 -11.34
CA GLN A 384 -10.02 0.32 -11.57
C GLN A 384 -10.22 -1.02 -10.82
N LYS A 385 -9.98 -2.13 -11.52
CA LYS A 385 -10.16 -3.48 -10.97
C LYS A 385 -8.98 -3.84 -10.06
N GLY A 386 -9.24 -4.69 -9.07
CA GLY A 386 -8.22 -5.14 -8.13
C GLY A 386 -7.09 -5.93 -8.79
N LYS A 387 -5.92 -5.88 -8.15
CA LYS A 387 -4.76 -6.70 -8.47
C LYS A 387 -4.41 -7.52 -7.24
N SER A 388 -4.03 -8.76 -7.45
CA SER A 388 -3.57 -9.66 -6.38
C SER A 388 -2.26 -10.30 -6.79
N GLN A 389 -1.37 -10.49 -5.83
CA GLN A 389 -0.01 -11.00 -6.04
C GLN A 389 0.21 -12.25 -5.19
N ILE A 390 1.06 -13.17 -5.68
CA ILE A 390 1.50 -14.37 -4.98
C ILE A 390 2.99 -14.59 -5.23
N GLU A 391 3.71 -15.01 -4.20
CA GLU A 391 5.11 -15.40 -4.32
C GLU A 391 5.23 -16.93 -4.42
N ILE A 392 5.77 -17.45 -5.54
CA ILE A 392 6.01 -18.89 -5.72
C ILE A 392 7.44 -19.12 -6.21
N GLY A 393 8.18 -19.96 -5.49
CA GLY A 393 9.55 -20.31 -5.85
C GLY A 393 10.50 -19.10 -5.88
N GLY A 394 10.20 -18.06 -5.09
CA GLY A 394 10.98 -16.81 -5.05
C GLY A 394 10.64 -15.79 -6.14
N ASN A 395 9.65 -16.05 -6.99
CA ASN A 395 9.21 -15.10 -8.02
C ASN A 395 7.83 -14.55 -7.68
N MET A 396 7.63 -13.25 -7.92
CA MET A 396 6.35 -12.59 -7.74
C MET A 396 5.48 -12.75 -9.00
N HIS A 397 4.24 -13.20 -8.81
CA HIS A 397 3.24 -13.33 -9.87
C HIS A 397 2.06 -12.40 -9.58
N GLU A 398 1.76 -11.49 -10.52
CA GLU A 398 0.63 -10.57 -10.42
C GLU A 398 -0.55 -11.04 -11.27
N PHE A 399 -1.75 -10.93 -10.71
CA PHE A 399 -3.01 -11.22 -11.39
C PHE A 399 -3.92 -10.00 -11.36
N SER A 400 -4.41 -9.66 -12.55
CA SER A 400 -5.47 -8.68 -12.76
C SER A 400 -6.63 -9.35 -13.51
N VAL A 401 -7.79 -8.69 -13.49
CA VAL A 401 -8.97 -9.17 -14.21
C VAL A 401 -8.63 -9.29 -15.71
N GLY A 402 -8.77 -10.50 -16.26
CA GLY A 402 -8.40 -10.83 -17.65
C GLY A 402 -7.15 -11.72 -17.81
N PHE A 403 -6.43 -12.04 -16.72
CA PHE A 403 -5.32 -13.01 -16.72
C PHE A 403 -4.15 -12.67 -17.68
N HIS A 404 -3.79 -11.39 -17.82
CA HIS A 404 -2.67 -11.00 -18.67
C HIS A 404 -1.34 -11.57 -18.13
N GLY A 405 -0.50 -12.14 -19.02
CA GLY A 405 0.83 -12.68 -18.66
C GLY A 405 0.94 -14.20 -18.42
N LEU A 406 -0.18 -14.93 -18.32
CA LEU A 406 -0.17 -16.39 -18.21
C LEU A 406 -0.14 -17.11 -19.58
N HIS A 407 0.58 -18.23 -19.66
CA HIS A 407 0.48 -19.13 -20.81
C HIS A 407 -0.93 -19.72 -20.93
N SER A 408 -1.43 -19.92 -22.16
CA SER A 408 -2.82 -20.35 -22.42
C SER A 408 -3.19 -21.66 -21.73
N SER A 409 -2.25 -22.62 -21.63
CA SER A 409 -2.48 -23.90 -20.95
C SER A 409 -2.66 -23.76 -19.44
N GLU A 410 -1.92 -22.85 -18.80
CA GLU A 410 -2.02 -22.58 -17.37
C GLU A 410 -3.33 -21.84 -17.05
N ARG A 411 -3.67 -20.85 -17.88
CA ARG A 411 -4.94 -20.13 -17.77
C ARG A 411 -6.13 -21.09 -17.81
N ASN A 412 -6.16 -22.03 -18.76
CA ASN A 412 -7.25 -22.97 -18.90
C ASN A 412 -7.40 -23.88 -17.67
N LYS A 413 -6.29 -24.36 -17.09
CA LYS A 413 -6.30 -25.16 -15.86
C LYS A 413 -6.85 -24.38 -14.66
N ILE A 414 -6.52 -23.09 -14.55
CA ILE A 414 -7.04 -22.23 -13.48
C ILE A 414 -8.54 -22.04 -13.65
N ILE A 415 -9.01 -21.74 -14.86
CA ILE A 415 -10.44 -21.55 -15.14
C ILE A 415 -11.22 -22.82 -14.82
N GLU A 416 -10.73 -23.98 -15.25
CA GLU A 416 -11.35 -25.27 -14.95
C GLU A 416 -11.45 -25.53 -13.43
N MET A 417 -10.37 -25.25 -12.68
CA MET A 417 -10.39 -25.37 -11.22
C MET A 417 -11.41 -24.41 -10.58
N LEU A 418 -11.46 -23.15 -11.03
CA LEU A 418 -12.40 -22.15 -10.52
C LEU A 418 -13.85 -22.58 -10.75
N ASP A 419 -14.17 -23.03 -11.95
CA ASP A 419 -15.52 -23.51 -12.30
C ASP A 419 -15.94 -24.71 -11.43
N VAL A 420 -15.04 -25.68 -11.24
CA VAL A 420 -15.31 -26.85 -10.38
C VAL A 420 -15.56 -26.42 -8.93
N LEU A 421 -14.78 -25.48 -8.41
CA LEU A 421 -14.90 -25.03 -7.02
C LEU A 421 -16.14 -24.16 -6.79
N ASP A 422 -16.47 -23.25 -7.71
CA ASP A 422 -17.68 -22.43 -7.60
C ASP A 422 -18.95 -23.30 -7.70
N VAL A 423 -18.96 -24.35 -8.55
CA VAL A 423 -20.06 -25.34 -8.60
C VAL A 423 -20.18 -26.09 -7.27
N LYS A 424 -19.07 -26.57 -6.69
CA LYS A 424 -19.10 -27.27 -5.39
C LYS A 424 -19.56 -26.36 -4.25
N LEU A 425 -19.30 -25.06 -4.34
CA LEU A 425 -19.77 -24.06 -3.38
C LEU A 425 -21.27 -23.71 -3.57
N GLY A 426 -21.93 -24.28 -4.58
CA GLY A 426 -23.35 -24.06 -4.86
C GLY A 426 -23.65 -22.74 -5.56
N LYS A 427 -22.66 -22.09 -6.18
CA LYS A 427 -22.90 -20.88 -6.98
C LYS A 427 -23.48 -21.26 -8.34
N GLN A 428 -24.54 -20.55 -8.73
CA GLN A 428 -25.06 -20.64 -10.10
C GLN A 428 -24.03 -20.02 -11.05
N LYS A 429 -23.90 -20.55 -12.27
CA LYS A 429 -23.11 -19.90 -13.32
C LYS A 429 -23.71 -18.51 -13.57
N GLU A 430 -23.10 -17.46 -13.02
CA GLU A 430 -23.44 -16.10 -13.42
C GLU A 430 -23.18 -15.96 -14.92
N GLU A 431 -24.13 -15.35 -15.64
CA GLU A 431 -24.09 -15.20 -17.08
C GLU A 431 -22.79 -14.48 -17.54
N ALA A 432 -21.95 -15.25 -18.22
CA ALA A 432 -21.21 -14.88 -19.43
C ALA A 432 -20.41 -13.55 -19.48
N ASN A 433 -19.85 -13.07 -18.37
CA ASN A 433 -18.76 -12.07 -18.46
C ASN A 433 -17.37 -12.59 -18.09
N GLY A 434 -17.21 -13.83 -17.60
CA GLY A 434 -15.91 -14.52 -17.53
C GLY A 434 -14.82 -13.85 -16.68
N GLU A 435 -15.16 -12.87 -15.84
CA GLU A 435 -14.21 -12.14 -15.02
C GLU A 435 -14.12 -12.74 -13.62
N HIS A 436 -13.17 -13.65 -13.43
CA HIS A 436 -12.86 -14.16 -12.10
C HIS A 436 -12.10 -13.12 -11.27
N HIS A 437 -12.40 -13.05 -9.98
CA HIS A 437 -11.69 -12.18 -9.04
C HIS A 437 -10.21 -12.56 -8.93
N SER A 438 -9.32 -11.57 -8.94
CA SER A 438 -7.86 -11.77 -8.93
C SER A 438 -7.38 -12.59 -7.73
N GLU A 439 -8.06 -12.48 -6.58
CA GLU A 439 -7.73 -13.25 -5.38
C GLU A 439 -7.93 -14.75 -5.59
N LYS A 440 -9.06 -15.15 -6.20
CA LYS A 440 -9.36 -16.58 -6.48
C LYS A 440 -8.39 -17.15 -7.51
N VAL A 441 -8.03 -16.35 -8.51
CA VAL A 441 -7.04 -16.70 -9.53
C VAL A 441 -5.67 -16.95 -8.88
N ALA A 442 -5.22 -16.03 -8.03
CA ALA A 442 -3.94 -16.15 -7.32
C ALA A 442 -3.87 -17.42 -6.47
N VAL A 443 -4.92 -17.74 -5.72
CA VAL A 443 -4.95 -18.97 -4.91
C VAL A 443 -5.00 -20.23 -5.77
N SER A 444 -5.77 -20.21 -6.86
CA SER A 444 -5.84 -21.36 -7.79
C SER A 444 -4.48 -21.62 -8.44
N PHE A 445 -3.78 -20.58 -8.85
CA PHE A 445 -2.39 -20.67 -9.32
C PHE A 445 -1.48 -21.24 -8.24
N GLY A 446 -1.60 -20.76 -7.00
CA GLY A 446 -0.90 -21.28 -5.82
C GLY A 446 -1.10 -22.78 -5.61
N LEU A 447 -2.35 -23.26 -5.68
CA LEU A 447 -2.68 -24.68 -5.54
C LEU A 447 -2.06 -25.56 -6.63
N ILE A 448 -1.99 -25.05 -7.86
CA ILE A 448 -1.42 -25.78 -9.00
C ILE A 448 0.11 -25.84 -8.93
N LYS A 449 0.76 -24.77 -8.48
CA LYS A 449 2.22 -24.59 -8.58
C LYS A 449 3.00 -24.92 -7.31
N SER A 450 2.37 -24.95 -6.15
CA SER A 450 3.06 -25.18 -4.87
C SER A 450 2.88 -26.61 -4.35
N ASN A 451 3.89 -27.13 -3.66
CA ASN A 451 3.88 -28.47 -3.06
C ASN A 451 2.77 -28.64 -2.03
N SER A 452 2.15 -29.82 -1.90
CA SER A 452 1.19 -30.14 -0.84
C SER A 452 1.75 -29.85 0.56
N GLY A 453 1.19 -28.88 1.30
CA GLY A 453 1.55 -28.55 2.68
C GLY A 453 2.08 -27.12 2.94
N MET A 454 2.52 -26.37 1.92
CA MET A 454 3.07 -25.01 2.11
C MET A 454 1.98 -23.92 2.12
N PRO A 455 1.87 -23.02 3.12
CA PRO A 455 0.83 -21.99 3.10
C PRO A 455 0.83 -21.16 1.81
N ILE A 456 -0.35 -20.94 1.22
CA ILE A 456 -0.51 -20.09 0.04
C ILE A 456 -0.66 -18.64 0.52
N ARG A 457 0.29 -17.78 0.17
CA ARG A 457 0.30 -16.37 0.58
C ARG A 457 -0.13 -15.48 -0.57
N VAL A 458 -1.26 -14.81 -0.44
CA VAL A 458 -1.77 -13.85 -1.43
C VAL A 458 -1.76 -12.46 -0.82
N PHE A 459 -1.24 -11.51 -1.59
CA PHE A 459 -1.26 -10.09 -1.26
C PHE A 459 -2.27 -9.37 -2.16
N ASN A 460 -3.15 -8.57 -1.57
CA ASN A 460 -4.21 -7.87 -2.26
C ASN A 460 -4.22 -6.40 -1.84
N TYR A 461 -4.25 -5.49 -2.81
CA TYR A 461 -4.25 -4.05 -2.53
C TYR A 461 -5.64 -3.52 -2.15
N LEU A 462 -6.68 -4.32 -2.33
CA LEU A 462 -8.07 -3.99 -1.99
C LEU A 462 -8.56 -4.89 -0.85
N ARG A 463 -9.55 -4.41 -0.09
CA ARG A 463 -10.28 -5.23 0.88
C ARG A 463 -10.91 -6.42 0.17
N VAL A 464 -10.72 -7.63 0.72
CA VAL A 464 -11.33 -8.85 0.17
C VAL A 464 -12.85 -8.70 0.14
N CYS A 465 -13.55 -9.24 -0.87
CA CYS A 465 -15.02 -9.22 -0.88
C CYS A 465 -15.60 -10.48 -0.20
N LYS A 466 -16.87 -10.42 0.22
CA LYS A 466 -17.51 -11.55 0.92
C LYS A 466 -17.46 -12.84 0.11
N ASP A 467 -17.65 -12.73 -1.21
CA ASP A 467 -17.55 -13.85 -2.14
C ASP A 467 -16.18 -14.54 -2.12
N CYS A 468 -15.10 -13.74 -2.20
CA CYS A 468 -13.73 -14.24 -2.12
C CYS A 468 -13.46 -14.84 -0.74
N HIS A 469 -13.85 -14.18 0.34
CA HIS A 469 -13.63 -14.66 1.71
C HIS A 469 -14.30 -16.02 1.97
N ASP A 470 -15.57 -16.17 1.59
CA ASP A 470 -16.30 -17.44 1.72
C ASP A 470 -15.70 -18.53 0.82
N TRP A 471 -15.24 -18.16 -0.38
CA TRP A 471 -14.52 -19.06 -1.27
C TRP A 471 -13.19 -19.53 -0.66
N MET A 472 -12.39 -18.62 -0.06
CA MET A 472 -11.13 -18.98 0.61
C MET A 472 -11.36 -19.94 1.78
N LYS A 473 -12.42 -19.73 2.59
CA LYS A 473 -12.84 -20.69 3.62
C LYS A 473 -13.08 -22.06 2.99
N PHE A 474 -13.94 -22.14 1.98
CA PHE A 474 -14.26 -23.40 1.31
C PHE A 474 -13.01 -24.11 0.75
N VAL A 475 -12.12 -23.38 0.09
CA VAL A 475 -10.89 -23.95 -0.49
C VAL A 475 -9.93 -24.44 0.58
N SER A 476 -9.73 -23.66 1.66
CA SER A 476 -8.85 -24.07 2.77
C SER A 476 -9.27 -25.41 3.38
N LYS A 477 -10.60 -25.65 3.47
CA LYS A 477 -11.17 -26.92 3.94
C LYS A 477 -11.03 -28.03 2.90
N SER A 478 -11.31 -27.73 1.64
CA SER A 478 -11.39 -28.73 0.56
C SER A 478 -10.03 -29.31 0.19
N TYR A 479 -8.97 -28.49 0.29
CA TYR A 479 -7.60 -28.89 -0.04
C TYR A 479 -6.73 -29.15 1.19
N ASP A 480 -7.31 -29.07 2.41
CA ASP A 480 -6.59 -29.10 3.68
C ASP A 480 -5.34 -28.21 3.64
N ARG A 481 -5.56 -26.94 3.27
CA ARG A 481 -4.49 -26.02 2.90
C ARG A 481 -4.66 -24.68 3.57
N GLU A 482 -3.62 -24.26 4.28
CA GLU A 482 -3.56 -22.91 4.80
C GLU A 482 -3.46 -21.88 3.66
N ILE A 483 -4.37 -20.90 3.68
CA ILE A 483 -4.34 -19.74 2.79
C ILE A 483 -4.19 -18.50 3.67
N ILE A 484 -3.20 -17.69 3.38
CA ILE A 484 -2.98 -16.42 4.05
C ILE A 484 -3.20 -15.31 3.03
N LEU A 485 -4.25 -14.52 3.22
CA LEU A 485 -4.60 -13.41 2.35
C LEU A 485 -4.42 -12.10 3.12
N ARG A 486 -3.46 -11.28 2.71
CA ARG A 486 -3.37 -9.91 3.19
C ARG A 486 -4.19 -9.01 2.28
N ASP A 487 -5.11 -8.26 2.86
CA ASP A 487 -5.81 -7.18 2.18
C ASP A 487 -5.32 -5.81 2.65
N CYS A 488 -5.96 -4.72 2.21
CA CYS A 488 -5.56 -3.36 2.58
C CYS A 488 -5.72 -3.02 4.07
N ASN A 489 -6.47 -3.83 4.83
CA ASN A 489 -6.83 -3.57 6.22
C ASN A 489 -6.18 -4.57 7.19
N ARG A 490 -6.10 -5.85 6.82
CA ARG A 490 -5.70 -6.93 7.72
C ARG A 490 -5.15 -8.15 6.99
N ILE A 491 -4.68 -9.11 7.78
CA ILE A 491 -4.27 -10.44 7.32
C ILE A 491 -5.32 -11.46 7.73
N HIS A 492 -5.88 -12.14 6.73
CA HIS A 492 -6.83 -13.24 6.88
C HIS A 492 -6.07 -14.57 6.79
N ARG A 493 -6.19 -15.40 7.82
CA ARG A 493 -5.61 -16.75 7.85
C ARG A 493 -6.74 -17.77 7.77
N PHE A 494 -6.85 -18.45 6.65
CA PHE A 494 -7.87 -19.47 6.39
C PHE A 494 -7.31 -20.86 6.64
N VAL A 495 -7.90 -21.58 7.58
CA VAL A 495 -7.51 -22.94 7.97
C VAL A 495 -8.76 -23.76 8.24
N GLY A 496 -8.88 -24.92 7.59
CA GLY A 496 -9.97 -25.88 7.86
C GLY A 496 -11.38 -25.34 7.64
N GLY A 497 -11.56 -24.31 6.81
CA GLY A 497 -12.86 -23.68 6.59
C GLY A 497 -13.19 -22.50 7.49
N MET A 498 -12.28 -22.11 8.37
CA MET A 498 -12.42 -20.95 9.24
C MET A 498 -11.43 -19.87 8.86
N CYS A 499 -11.74 -18.61 9.19
CA CYS A 499 -10.81 -17.49 9.03
C CYS A 499 -10.45 -16.91 10.40
N SER A 500 -9.20 -16.45 10.57
CA SER A 500 -8.73 -15.75 11.78
C SER A 500 -9.57 -14.54 12.18
N CYS A 501 -10.26 -13.90 11.22
CA CYS A 501 -11.14 -12.76 11.49
C CYS A 501 -12.48 -13.16 12.15
N ARG A 502 -12.83 -14.45 12.21
CA ARG A 502 -14.11 -14.95 12.75
C ARG A 502 -15.35 -14.32 12.10
N ASP A 503 -15.26 -14.01 10.81
CA ASP A 503 -16.29 -13.30 10.02
C ASP A 503 -16.60 -11.87 10.52
N TYR A 504 -15.72 -11.30 11.36
CA TYR A 504 -15.75 -9.91 11.81
C TYR A 504 -14.71 -9.10 11.02
N TRP A 505 -15.07 -8.58 9.84
CA TRP A 505 -14.10 -7.89 8.96
C TRP A 505 -14.66 -6.96 7.91
#